data_AF-A0A9X5GTK8-F1
#
_entry.id   AF-A0A9X5GTK8-F1
#
_cell.length_a   1.000
_cell.length_b   1.000
_cell.length_c   1.000
_cell.angle_alpha   90.00
_cell.angle_beta   90.00
_cell.angle_gamma   90.00
#
_symmetry.space_group_name_H-M   'P 1'
#
loop_
_entity.id
_entity.type
_entity.pdbx_description
1 polymer ?
#
loop_
_entity_poly.entity_id
_entity_poly.type
_entity_poly.pdbx_seq_one_letter_code
_entity_poly.pdbx_strand_id
1 'polypeptide(L)'
;MAFILFKDKKRPIEVRVKKLSEHQIEIAGCPINISGFAYYHDAEMKHQYGDFSKFTTLYRELDESYILSDDNSVYPEESETVETPEPPLREVIQLLKKDLANMQTVLDKNRDYTVRAANEITDIQIALCEIYEMIGGVE
;
A
#
# COMPACT_ATOMS: atom_id res chain seq x y z
N MET A 1 22.21 -20.89 -4.41
CA MET A 1 23.00 -20.83 -3.17
C MET A 1 24.24 -20.01 -3.44
N ALA A 2 24.73 -19.25 -2.47
CA ALA A 2 25.84 -18.31 -2.63
C ALA A 2 26.90 -18.54 -1.56
N PHE A 3 28.16 -18.21 -1.86
CA PHE A 3 29.25 -18.31 -0.90
C PHE A 3 29.71 -16.90 -0.51
N ILE A 4 29.74 -16.60 0.78
CA ILE A 4 30.28 -15.33 1.28
C ILE A 4 31.45 -15.58 2.21
N LEU A 5 32.50 -14.75 2.10
CA LEU A 5 33.59 -14.70 3.05
C LEU A 5 33.50 -13.42 3.87
N PHE A 6 33.14 -13.54 5.13
CA PHE A 6 33.23 -12.45 6.08
C PHE A 6 34.68 -12.12 6.40
N LYS A 7 34.99 -10.84 6.62
CA LYS A 7 36.36 -10.39 6.93
C LYS A 7 36.93 -10.98 8.22
N ASP A 8 36.06 -11.30 9.19
CA ASP A 8 36.46 -11.94 10.45
C ASP A 8 36.61 -13.47 10.33
N LYS A 9 36.29 -14.07 9.18
CA LYS A 9 36.39 -15.51 8.93
C LYS A 9 37.50 -15.83 7.93
N LYS A 10 38.01 -17.06 8.01
CA LYS A 10 39.03 -17.60 7.10
C LYS A 10 38.46 -18.48 5.99
N ARG A 11 37.19 -18.87 6.10
CA ARG A 11 36.51 -19.80 5.18
C ARG A 11 35.18 -19.21 4.74
N PRO A 12 34.75 -19.47 3.50
CA PRO A 12 33.49 -18.96 3.01
C PRO A 12 32.36 -19.81 3.60
N ILE A 13 31.18 -19.20 3.74
CA ILE A 13 29.98 -19.83 4.27
C ILE A 13 28.95 -19.84 3.15
N GLU A 14 28.27 -20.98 3.00
CA GLU A 14 27.13 -21.09 2.09
C GLU A 14 25.90 -20.44 2.72
N VAL A 15 25.34 -19.47 2.02
CA VAL A 15 24.22 -18.65 2.49
C VAL A 15 23.25 -18.37 1.34
N ARG A 16 22.09 -17.81 1.68
CA ARG A 16 21.20 -17.16 0.72
C ARG A 16 21.38 -15.66 0.83
N VAL A 17 21.76 -15.04 -0.28
CA VAL A 17 21.91 -13.58 -0.38
C VAL A 17 20.83 -13.03 -1.31
N LYS A 18 20.15 -11.97 -0.89
CA LYS A 18 19.16 -11.26 -1.70
C LYS A 18 19.42 -9.76 -1.63
N LYS A 19 19.66 -9.13 -2.78
CA LYS A 19 19.78 -7.67 -2.88
C LYS A 19 18.39 -7.06 -2.78
N LEU A 20 18.17 -6.18 -1.80
CA LEU A 20 16.89 -5.48 -1.60
C LEU A 20 16.91 -4.10 -2.27
N SER A 21 18.03 -3.37 -2.13
CA SER A 21 18.25 -2.07 -2.76
C SER A 21 19.72 -1.89 -3.12
N GLU A 22 20.12 -0.69 -3.57
CA GLU A 22 21.53 -0.35 -3.76
C GLU A 22 22.34 -0.49 -2.45
N HIS A 23 21.73 -0.09 -1.34
CA HIS A 23 22.37 0.01 -0.03
C HIS A 23 21.97 -1.09 0.96
N GLN A 24 21.07 -2.01 0.60
CA GLN A 24 20.56 -3.02 1.52
C GLN A 24 20.64 -4.42 0.94
N ILE A 25 21.14 -5.35 1.76
CA ILE A 25 21.27 -6.76 1.41
C ILE A 25 20.79 -7.65 2.54
N GLU A 26 19.97 -8.64 2.18
CA GLU A 26 19.48 -9.66 3.10
C GLU A 26 20.38 -10.90 3.01
N ILE A 27 20.78 -11.43 4.17
CA ILE A 27 21.59 -12.64 4.32
C ILE A 27 20.84 -13.62 5.21
N ALA A 28 20.65 -14.84 4.73
CA ALA A 28 20.00 -15.93 5.47
C ALA A 28 20.89 -17.18 5.48
N GLY A 29 20.77 -17.99 6.53
CA GLY A 29 21.53 -19.25 6.69
C GLY A 29 22.85 -19.11 7.44
N CYS A 30 23.11 -17.96 8.07
CA CYS A 30 24.22 -17.81 9.03
C CYS A 30 23.84 -16.84 10.16
N PRO A 31 24.53 -16.90 11.32
CA PRO A 31 24.38 -15.89 12.36
C PRO A 31 24.74 -14.49 11.86
N ILE A 32 24.17 -13.46 12.52
CA ILE A 32 24.44 -12.06 12.19
C ILE A 32 25.94 -11.78 12.24
N ASN A 33 26.45 -11.18 11.17
CA ASN A 33 27.82 -10.72 11.09
C ASN A 33 27.90 -9.42 10.29
N ILE A 34 28.45 -8.41 10.93
CA ILE A 34 28.56 -7.03 10.43
C ILE A 34 30.00 -6.65 10.01
N SER A 35 30.91 -7.61 9.88
CA SER A 35 32.31 -7.32 9.53
C SER A 35 32.52 -6.84 8.09
N GLY A 36 31.46 -6.83 7.27
CA GLY A 36 31.57 -6.80 5.81
C GLY A 36 32.01 -8.15 5.23
N PHE A 37 31.69 -8.38 3.96
CA PHE A 37 31.93 -9.66 3.29
C PHE A 37 32.24 -9.49 1.80
N ALA A 38 32.86 -10.51 1.21
CA ALA A 38 33.00 -10.65 -0.23
C ALA A 38 32.13 -11.81 -0.74
N TYR A 39 31.55 -11.65 -1.92
CA TYR A 39 30.61 -12.59 -2.53
C TYR A 39 31.28 -13.41 -3.64
N TYR A 40 31.12 -14.74 -3.59
CA TYR A 40 31.76 -15.72 -4.46
C TYR A 40 30.74 -16.73 -5.02
N HIS A 41 31.02 -17.27 -6.21
CA HIS A 41 30.20 -18.32 -6.82
C HIS A 41 30.51 -19.72 -6.24
N ASP A 42 31.75 -19.94 -5.78
CA ASP A 42 32.22 -21.23 -5.30
C ASP A 42 32.90 -21.11 -3.92
N ALA A 43 32.99 -22.24 -3.23
CA ALA A 43 33.67 -22.34 -1.94
C ALA A 43 35.20 -22.22 -2.04
N GLU A 44 35.76 -22.33 -3.25
CA GLU A 44 37.20 -22.24 -3.51
C GLU A 44 37.69 -20.79 -3.66
N MET A 45 36.77 -19.82 -3.59
CA MET A 45 37.02 -18.38 -3.72
C MET A 45 37.69 -17.99 -5.04
N LYS A 46 37.54 -18.79 -6.10
CA LYS A 46 38.26 -18.57 -7.38
C LYS A 46 37.75 -17.35 -8.14
N HIS A 47 36.46 -17.03 -8.00
CA HIS A 47 35.81 -15.92 -8.71
C HIS A 47 35.01 -15.05 -7.74
N GLN A 48 35.54 -13.85 -7.45
CA GLN A 48 34.82 -12.84 -6.68
C GLN A 48 33.87 -12.07 -7.60
N TYR A 49 32.59 -12.03 -7.22
CA TYR A 49 31.53 -11.39 -8.00
C TYR A 49 31.13 -10.02 -7.45
N GLY A 50 31.39 -9.77 -6.17
CA GLY A 50 31.10 -8.48 -5.56
C GLY A 50 31.88 -8.26 -4.28
N ASP A 51 32.23 -7.01 -4.04
CA ASP A 51 32.80 -6.56 -2.77
C ASP A 51 31.71 -5.84 -1.97
N PHE A 52 31.27 -6.46 -0.88
CA PHE A 52 30.28 -5.93 0.05
C PHE A 52 30.97 -5.56 1.39
N SER A 53 32.26 -5.23 1.33
CA SER A 53 33.08 -4.81 2.48
C SER A 53 32.52 -3.64 3.28
N LYS A 54 31.64 -2.82 2.68
CA LYS A 54 31.04 -1.64 3.31
C LYS A 54 29.75 -1.96 4.08
N PHE A 55 29.12 -3.11 3.83
CA PHE A 55 27.90 -3.55 4.50
C PHE A 55 28.23 -3.98 5.93
N THR A 56 28.23 -3.00 6.83
CA THR A 56 28.73 -3.13 8.21
C THR A 56 27.75 -2.64 9.25
N THR A 57 26.57 -2.18 8.83
CA THR A 57 25.51 -1.73 9.73
C THR A 57 24.36 -2.74 9.68
N LEU A 58 23.91 -3.22 10.83
CA LEU A 58 22.70 -4.05 10.93
C LEU A 58 21.48 -3.14 10.75
N TYR A 59 20.82 -3.26 9.61
CA TYR A 59 19.61 -2.51 9.32
C TYR A 59 18.43 -3.10 10.10
N ARG A 60 18.21 -4.41 10.00
CA ARG A 60 17.10 -5.12 10.65
C ARG A 60 17.43 -6.60 10.87
N GLU A 61 17.06 -7.13 12.02
CA GLU A 61 17.08 -8.56 12.33
C GLU A 61 15.69 -9.19 12.01
N LEU A 62 15.70 -10.40 11.44
CA LEU A 62 14.53 -11.22 11.12
C LEU A 62 14.74 -12.62 11.72
N ASP A 63 13.68 -13.44 11.81
CA ASP A 63 13.74 -14.73 12.52
C ASP A 63 14.79 -15.72 11.96
N GLU A 64 15.02 -15.73 10.64
CA GLU A 64 15.98 -16.63 9.98
C GLU A 64 16.99 -15.90 9.05
N SER A 65 16.94 -14.57 9.02
CA SER A 65 17.77 -13.74 8.17
C SER A 65 18.03 -12.38 8.80
N TYR A 66 18.92 -11.60 8.21
CA TYR A 66 19.17 -10.23 8.65
C TYR A 66 19.53 -9.36 7.46
N ILE A 67 19.28 -8.06 7.60
CA ILE A 67 19.53 -7.06 6.57
C ILE A 67 20.71 -6.22 7.01
N LEU A 68 21.72 -6.11 6.16
CA LEU A 68 22.83 -5.18 6.33
C LEU A 68 22.67 -3.98 5.41
N SER A 69 23.16 -2.83 5.86
CA SER A 69 23.30 -1.61 5.09
C SER A 69 24.74 -1.12 5.01
N ASP A 70 25.06 -0.36 3.96
CA ASP A 70 26.36 0.28 3.73
C ASP A 70 26.34 1.83 3.83
N ASP A 71 25.17 2.41 4.08
CA ASP A 71 24.92 3.85 4.23
C ASP A 71 24.71 4.29 5.69
N ASN A 72 24.98 3.38 6.64
CA ASN A 72 24.71 3.54 8.08
C ASN A 72 23.22 3.72 8.42
N SER A 73 22.30 3.39 7.53
CA SER A 73 20.88 3.36 7.85
C SER A 73 20.59 2.22 8.84
N VAL A 74 19.76 2.53 9.84
CA VAL A 74 19.20 1.55 10.77
C VAL A 74 17.69 1.60 10.59
N TYR A 75 17.01 0.45 10.69
CA TYR A 75 15.56 0.43 10.68
C TYR A 75 15.06 1.24 11.88
N PRO A 76 14.30 2.34 11.67
CA PRO A 76 13.70 3.04 12.79
C PRO A 76 12.74 2.07 13.47
N GLU A 77 12.98 1.74 14.74
CA GLU A 77 11.91 1.22 15.56
C GLU A 77 10.77 2.22 15.46
N GLU A 78 9.60 1.73 15.07
CA GLU A 78 8.41 2.58 14.98
C GLU A 78 8.21 3.18 16.37
N SER A 79 8.60 4.45 16.53
CA SER A 79 8.29 5.20 17.73
C SER A 79 6.78 5.04 17.90
N GLU A 80 6.35 4.47 19.02
CA GLU A 80 4.94 4.31 19.36
C GLU A 80 4.23 5.57 18.90
N THR A 81 3.45 5.42 17.83
CA THR A 81 2.75 6.55 17.25
C THR A 81 1.88 7.05 18.36
N VAL A 82 2.13 8.28 18.86
CA VAL A 82 1.28 8.90 19.87
C VAL A 82 -0.13 8.83 19.29
N GLU A 83 -0.95 7.91 19.78
CA GLU A 83 -2.29 7.71 19.27
C GLU A 83 -2.99 9.05 19.45
N THR A 84 -3.23 9.76 18.34
CA THR A 84 -4.19 10.85 18.35
C THR A 84 -5.49 10.25 18.88
N PRO A 85 -6.06 10.79 19.97
CA PRO A 85 -7.17 10.13 20.65
C PRO A 85 -8.29 9.90 19.65
N GLU A 86 -8.66 8.63 19.45
CA GLU A 86 -9.85 8.31 18.67
C GLU A 86 -11.05 8.98 19.34
N PRO A 87 -11.91 9.67 18.57
CA PRO A 87 -13.13 10.21 19.14
C PRO A 87 -13.93 9.07 19.75
N PRO A 88 -14.53 9.27 20.93
CA PRO A 88 -15.29 8.21 21.60
C PRO A 88 -16.37 7.71 20.64
N LEU A 89 -16.60 6.39 20.61
CA LEU A 89 -17.55 5.73 19.72
C LEU A 89 -18.93 6.42 19.66
N ARG A 90 -19.35 7.03 20.77
CA ARG A 90 -20.58 7.82 20.86
C ARG A 90 -20.60 9.05 19.93
N GLU A 91 -19.50 9.78 19.81
CA GLU A 91 -19.39 10.94 18.93
C GLU A 91 -19.41 10.52 17.46
N VAL A 92 -18.70 9.43 17.13
CA VAL A 92 -18.72 8.83 15.79
C VAL A 92 -20.14 8.43 15.39
N ILE A 93 -20.89 7.78 16.28
CA ILE A 93 -22.30 7.41 16.05
C ILE A 93 -23.18 8.65 15.84
N GLN A 94 -22.94 9.75 16.58
CA GLN A 94 -23.71 10.98 16.41
C GLN A 94 -23.45 11.66 15.07
N LEU A 95 -22.18 11.71 14.64
CA LEU A 95 -21.80 12.25 13.33
C LEU A 95 -22.42 11.42 12.20
N LEU A 96 -22.30 10.10 12.26
CA LEU A 96 -22.91 9.19 11.28
C LEU A 96 -24.42 9.38 11.18
N LYS A 97 -25.13 9.54 12.31
CA LYS A 97 -26.58 9.81 12.31
C LYS A 97 -26.91 11.13 11.62
N LYS A 98 -26.12 12.18 11.85
CA LYS A 98 -26.31 13.48 11.22
C LYS A 98 -26.08 13.40 9.71
N ASP A 99 -25.04 12.70 9.27
CA ASP A 99 -24.73 12.52 7.87
C ASP A 99 -25.81 11.70 7.15
N LEU A 100 -26.30 10.63 7.79
CA LEU A 100 -27.44 9.86 7.29
C LEU A 100 -28.69 10.72 7.11
N ALA A 101 -29.01 11.59 8.08
CA ALA A 101 -30.16 12.50 7.99
C ALA A 101 -30.01 13.52 6.85
N ASN A 102 -28.80 14.05 6.65
CA ASN A 102 -28.52 14.97 5.55
C ASN A 102 -28.66 14.27 4.19
N MET A 103 -28.11 13.05 4.06
CA MET A 103 -28.23 12.26 2.83
C MET A 103 -29.70 11.93 2.52
N GLN A 104 -30.49 11.55 3.53
CA GLN A 104 -31.91 11.28 3.34
C GLN A 104 -32.65 12.51 2.81
N THR A 105 -32.35 13.69 3.36
CA THR A 105 -32.94 14.96 2.90
C THR A 105 -32.62 15.25 1.44
N VAL A 106 -31.40 14.95 0.99
CA VAL A 106 -31.01 15.11 -0.42
C VAL A 106 -31.76 14.14 -1.32
N LEU A 107 -31.90 12.87 -0.90
CA LEU A 107 -32.64 11.85 -1.66
C LEU A 107 -34.12 12.23 -1.82
N ASP A 108 -34.75 12.72 -0.75
CA ASP A 108 -36.15 13.14 -0.77
C ASP A 108 -36.37 14.30 -1.75
N LYS A 109 -35.47 15.28 -1.77
CA LYS A 109 -35.50 16.39 -2.75
C LYS A 109 -35.31 15.90 -4.19
N ASN A 110 -34.35 15.01 -4.43
CA ASN A 110 -34.12 14.45 -5.76
C ASN A 110 -35.34 13.67 -6.27
N ARG A 111 -36.00 12.93 -5.37
CA ARG A 111 -37.25 12.25 -5.68
C ARG A 111 -38.34 13.24 -6.05
N ASP A 112 -38.51 14.32 -5.29
CA ASP A 112 -39.48 15.38 -5.57
C ASP A 112 -39.27 16.03 -6.94
N TYR A 113 -38.02 16.39 -7.27
CA TYR A 113 -37.68 16.92 -8.60
C TYR A 113 -38.02 15.95 -9.74
N THR A 114 -37.75 14.65 -9.53
CA THR A 114 -38.03 13.62 -10.54
C THR A 114 -39.53 13.46 -10.77
N VAL A 115 -40.32 13.43 -9.69
CA VAL A 115 -41.78 13.34 -9.78
C VAL A 115 -42.34 14.57 -10.48
N ARG A 116 -41.84 15.77 -10.16
CA ARG A 116 -42.31 17.01 -10.80
C ARG A 116 -42.01 17.01 -12.30
N ALA A 117 -40.79 16.65 -12.70
CA ALA A 117 -40.42 16.56 -14.10
C ALA A 117 -41.27 15.51 -14.86
N ALA A 118 -41.55 14.36 -14.24
CA ALA A 118 -42.40 13.34 -14.85
C ALA A 118 -43.85 13.82 -15.08
N ASN A 119 -44.40 14.58 -14.12
CA ASN A 119 -45.72 15.19 -14.26
C ASN A 119 -45.73 16.22 -15.39
N GLU A 120 -44.75 17.11 -15.45
CA GLU A 120 -44.60 18.10 -16.52
C GLU A 120 -44.51 17.43 -17.92
N ILE A 121 -43.75 16.33 -18.03
CA ILE A 121 -43.66 15.55 -19.28
C ILE A 121 -45.02 14.94 -19.64
N THR A 122 -45.73 14.41 -18.66
CA THR A 122 -47.06 13.79 -18.88
C THR A 122 -48.07 14.83 -19.37
N ASP A 123 -48.08 16.02 -18.75
CA ASP A 123 -48.95 17.12 -19.15
C ASP A 123 -48.67 17.56 -20.60
N ILE A 124 -47.39 17.63 -20.99
CA ILE A 124 -46.99 17.94 -22.37
C ILE A 124 -47.44 16.84 -23.34
N GLN A 125 -47.28 15.57 -22.97
CA GLN A 125 -47.70 14.44 -23.81
C GLN A 125 -49.21 14.44 -24.07
N ILE A 126 -50.01 14.73 -23.03
CA ILE A 126 -51.47 14.87 -23.16
C ILE A 126 -51.81 16.01 -24.12
N ALA A 127 -51.21 17.19 -23.93
CA ALA A 127 -51.47 18.33 -24.81
C ALA A 127 -51.08 18.07 -26.27
N LEU A 128 -49.99 17.33 -26.51
CA LEU A 128 -49.59 16.92 -27.86
C LEU A 128 -50.62 15.97 -28.48
N CYS A 129 -51.11 14.97 -27.74
CA CYS A 129 -52.17 14.07 -28.22
C CYS A 129 -53.43 14.83 -28.65
N GLU A 130 -53.89 15.78 -27.84
CA GLU A 130 -55.04 16.62 -28.16
C GLU A 130 -54.83 17.43 -29.45
N ILE A 131 -53.63 18.00 -29.64
CA ILE A 131 -53.29 18.73 -30.86
C ILE A 131 -53.26 17.80 -32.09
N TYR A 132 -52.67 16.61 -31.97
CA TYR A 132 -52.64 15.61 -33.05
C TYR A 132 -54.04 15.18 -33.49
N GLU A 133 -54.98 15.02 -32.55
CA GLU A 133 -56.38 14.71 -32.84
C GLU A 133 -57.09 15.89 -33.56
N MET A 134 -56.81 17.14 -33.16
CA MET A 134 -57.42 18.33 -33.78
C MET A 134 -56.97 18.58 -35.21
N ILE A 135 -55.73 18.25 -35.56
CA ILE A 135 -55.20 18.42 -36.93
C ILE A 135 -55.53 17.24 -37.86
N GLY A 136 -56.31 16.27 -37.38
CA GLY A 136 -56.88 15.21 -38.21
C GLY A 136 -55.89 14.15 -38.67
N GLY A 137 -54.95 13.75 -37.80
CA GLY A 137 -54.10 12.56 -37.95
C GLY A 137 -53.57 12.32 -39.37
N VAL A 138 -52.42 12.89 -39.70
CA VAL A 138 -51.75 12.60 -40.98
C VAL A 138 -51.32 11.13 -40.99
N GLU A 139 -52.14 10.25 -41.57
CA GLU A 139 -51.71 8.99 -42.19
C GLU A 139 -50.88 9.26 -43.45
#